data_AF-A0ABD2MAF0-F1
#
_entry.id   AF-A0ABD2MAF0-F1
#
_cell.length_a   1.000
_cell.length_b   1.000
_cell.length_c   1.000
_cell.angle_alpha   90.00
_cell.angle_beta   90.00
_cell.angle_gamma   90.00
#
_symmetry.space_group_name_H-M   'P 1'
#
loop_
_entity.id
_entity.type
_entity.pdbx_description
1 polymer ?
#
loop_
_entity_poly.entity_id
_entity_poly.type
_entity_poly.pdbx_seq_one_letter_code
_entity_poly.pdbx_strand_id
1 'polypeptide(L)'
;MAPNDIYYERSYKKGGLIVQVSHCGPNYCCTVGVGLNVANAKPTICINDMLPMHSNRQLTVEEVLAWTMNEFEYFVNVFEKKGRAEFLKLYYRFWMHSHEEVQILHSENGGRREKVVIRGLDEYGYLEVRSKETGQIMNVMDDGNTFDLFHGLIVPK
;
A
#
# COMPACT_ATOMS: atom_id res chain seq x y z
N MET A 1 -2.39 6.91 4.48
CA MET A 1 -1.65 5.82 3.86
C MET A 1 -1.90 5.87 2.37
N ALA A 2 -0.86 6.20 1.63
CA ALA A 2 -0.89 6.00 0.18
C ALA A 2 -0.80 4.49 -0.09
N PRO A 3 -1.22 3.98 -1.28
CA PRO A 3 -1.02 2.59 -1.70
C PRO A 3 0.46 2.13 -1.68
N ASN A 4 1.37 3.04 -1.35
CA ASN A 4 2.80 2.97 -1.53
C ASN A 4 3.58 2.91 -0.21
N ASP A 5 2.91 2.90 0.95
CA ASP A 5 3.60 2.89 2.25
C ASP A 5 3.75 1.46 2.81
N ILE A 6 4.86 1.19 3.48
CA ILE A 6 5.13 -0.11 4.13
C ILE A 6 5.09 0.08 5.64
N TYR A 7 4.30 -0.75 6.32
CA TYR A 7 4.10 -0.67 7.78
C TYR A 7 4.35 -2.01 8.46
N TYR A 8 4.74 -1.92 9.72
CA TYR A 8 4.77 -3.03 10.66
C TYR A 8 3.75 -2.79 11.78
N GLU A 9 2.97 -3.82 12.10
CA GLU A 9 1.91 -3.81 13.13
C GLU A 9 0.97 -2.58 13.05
N ARG A 10 0.70 -2.09 11.83
CA ARG A 10 -0.10 -0.87 11.54
C ARG A 10 0.39 0.43 12.19
N SER A 11 1.43 0.38 13.00
CA SER A 11 1.82 1.47 13.90
C SER A 11 3.13 2.12 13.47
N TYR A 12 3.96 1.38 12.74
CA TYR A 12 5.31 1.82 12.42
C TYR A 12 5.54 1.84 10.91
N LYS A 13 5.67 3.04 10.33
CA LYS A 13 6.08 3.20 8.92
C LYS A 13 7.53 2.77 8.75
N LYS A 14 7.81 1.82 7.87
CA LYS A 14 9.14 1.24 7.60
C LYS A 14 9.81 1.78 6.37
N GLY A 15 8.99 2.29 5.48
CA GLY A 15 9.43 2.71 4.18
C GLY A 15 8.26 3.18 3.36
N GLY A 16 8.59 3.48 2.12
CA GLY A 16 7.63 3.79 1.10
C GLY A 16 8.24 3.50 -0.25
N LEU A 17 7.37 3.31 -1.23
CA LEU A 17 7.73 3.24 -2.62
C LEU A 17 7.16 4.45 -3.35
N ILE A 18 7.72 4.76 -4.50
CA ILE A 18 7.19 5.72 -5.46
C ILE A 18 7.32 5.07 -6.83
N VAL A 19 6.25 5.13 -7.62
CA VAL A 19 6.28 4.70 -9.01
C VAL A 19 6.05 5.94 -9.86
N GLN A 20 6.99 6.22 -10.75
CA GLN A 20 6.84 7.24 -11.78
C GLN A 20 6.74 6.54 -13.12
N VAL A 21 5.68 6.83 -13.87
CA VAL A 21 5.50 6.31 -15.22
C VAL A 21 5.81 7.43 -16.21
N SER A 22 6.62 7.12 -17.22
CA SER A 22 6.90 8.01 -18.36
C SER A 22 6.63 7.30 -19.68
N HIS A 23 6.31 8.08 -20.70
CA HIS A 23 6.09 7.57 -22.05
C HIS A 23 7.43 7.50 -22.80
N CYS A 24 7.75 6.32 -23.31
CA CYS A 24 9.01 5.98 -23.97
C CYS A 24 8.74 5.43 -25.37
N GLY A 25 8.33 6.30 -26.31
CA GLY A 25 7.98 5.88 -27.68
C GLY A 25 6.68 5.06 -27.68
N PRO A 26 6.64 3.80 -28.14
CA PRO A 26 5.44 2.97 -28.06
C PRO A 26 5.23 2.32 -26.67
N ASN A 27 6.18 2.46 -25.75
CA ASN A 27 6.19 1.77 -24.46
C ASN A 27 5.98 2.73 -23.30
N TYR A 28 5.59 2.20 -22.15
CA TYR A 28 5.64 2.89 -20.86
C TYR A 28 6.87 2.45 -20.08
N CYS A 29 7.62 3.41 -19.54
CA CYS A 29 8.71 3.18 -18.62
C CYS A 29 8.24 3.44 -17.19
N CYS A 30 8.32 2.44 -16.32
CA CYS A 30 8.01 2.59 -14.89
C CYS A 30 9.31 2.64 -14.08
N THR A 31 9.59 3.78 -13.46
CA THR A 31 10.68 3.95 -12.50
C THR A 31 10.14 3.74 -11.09
N VAL A 32 10.62 2.70 -10.41
CA VAL A 32 10.24 2.38 -9.05
C VAL A 32 11.36 2.80 -8.09
N GLY A 33 11.08 3.77 -7.23
CA GLY A 33 11.94 4.12 -6.11
C GLY A 33 11.42 3.47 -4.82
N VAL A 34 12.29 2.83 -4.05
CA VAL A 34 11.94 2.21 -2.77
C VAL A 34 12.89 2.69 -1.69
N GLY A 35 12.35 3.18 -0.57
CA GLY A 35 13.10 3.53 0.62
C GLY A 35 12.71 2.64 1.79
N LEU A 36 13.67 1.96 2.41
CA LEU A 36 13.48 1.10 3.58
C LEU A 36 14.47 1.46 4.68
N ASN A 37 13.99 1.52 5.93
CA ASN A 37 14.83 1.66 7.11
C ASN A 37 15.38 0.28 7.52
N VAL A 38 16.65 -0.02 7.22
CA VAL A 38 17.25 -1.34 7.49
C VAL A 38 17.97 -1.40 8.84
N ALA A 39 18.91 -0.48 9.07
CA ALA A 39 19.81 -0.48 10.23
C ALA A 39 19.88 0.88 10.96
N ASN A 40 18.98 1.81 10.66
CA ASN A 40 18.87 3.12 11.30
C ASN A 40 17.80 3.12 12.40
N ALA A 41 18.20 2.90 13.66
CA ALA A 41 17.30 2.88 14.81
C ALA A 41 16.68 4.25 15.18
N LYS A 42 16.95 5.33 14.42
CA LYS A 42 16.39 6.67 14.61
C LYS A 42 16.06 7.31 13.26
N PRO A 43 15.02 8.17 13.14
CA PRO A 43 14.12 8.63 14.21
C PRO A 43 12.92 7.70 14.49
N THR A 44 12.74 6.61 13.73
CA THR A 44 11.64 5.66 13.93
C THR A 44 12.17 4.28 14.35
N ILE A 45 11.81 3.21 13.63
CA ILE A 45 12.34 1.85 13.83
C ILE A 45 12.74 1.27 12.47
N CYS A 46 13.73 0.40 12.45
CA CYS A 46 14.28 -0.26 11.27
C CYS A 46 13.99 -1.77 11.27
N ILE A 47 14.31 -2.46 10.18
CA ILE A 47 14.10 -3.91 10.05
C ILE A 47 14.89 -4.67 11.12
N ASN A 48 16.11 -4.24 11.45
CA ASN A 48 16.91 -4.89 12.50
C ASN A 48 16.28 -4.80 13.89
N ASP A 49 15.44 -3.80 14.17
CA ASP A 49 14.70 -3.70 15.43
C ASP A 49 13.57 -4.74 15.56
N MET A 50 13.23 -5.42 14.46
CA MET A 50 12.16 -6.43 14.39
C MET A 50 12.68 -7.86 14.49
N LEU A 51 13.99 -8.02 14.50
CA LEU A 51 14.59 -9.34 14.72
C LEU A 51 14.28 -9.80 16.15
N PRO A 52 14.10 -11.11 16.37
CA PRO A 52 13.87 -11.63 17.72
C PRO A 52 14.92 -11.10 18.70
N MET A 53 14.52 -10.74 19.93
CA MET A 53 15.41 -10.13 20.92
C MET A 53 16.70 -10.95 21.21
N HIS A 54 16.67 -12.25 20.94
CA HIS A 54 17.81 -13.17 21.13
C HIS A 54 18.56 -13.49 19.83
N SER A 55 18.26 -12.79 18.75
CA SER A 55 18.97 -12.92 17.48
C SER A 55 20.34 -12.25 17.59
N ASN A 56 21.41 -13.03 17.42
CA ASN A 56 22.76 -12.50 17.25
C ASN A 56 23.04 -12.03 15.81
N ARG A 57 22.03 -12.12 14.93
CA ARG A 57 22.12 -11.72 13.52
C ARG A 57 21.59 -10.30 13.37
N GLN A 58 22.31 -9.51 12.59
CA GLN A 58 21.81 -8.26 12.01
C GLN A 58 21.78 -8.44 10.49
N LEU A 59 20.72 -7.94 9.86
CA LEU A 59 20.62 -7.92 8.41
C LEU A 59 21.40 -6.72 7.87
N THR A 60 22.22 -6.98 6.85
CA THR A 60 22.89 -5.90 6.12
C THR A 60 21.94 -5.31 5.07
N VAL A 61 22.29 -4.13 4.56
CA VAL A 61 21.51 -3.49 3.48
C VAL A 61 21.52 -4.36 2.23
N GLU A 62 22.65 -4.99 1.92
CA GLU A 62 22.83 -5.87 0.76
C GLU A 62 21.96 -7.12 0.85
N GLU A 63 21.86 -7.73 2.03
CA GLU A 63 20.98 -8.89 2.24
C GLU A 63 19.51 -8.52 2.03
N VAL A 64 19.07 -7.39 2.62
CA VAL A 64 17.69 -6.91 2.44
C VAL A 64 17.42 -6.56 0.99
N LEU A 65 18.36 -5.90 0.30
CA LEU A 65 18.23 -5.57 -1.11
C LEU A 65 18.11 -6.83 -1.97
N ALA A 66 18.99 -7.81 -1.77
CA ALA A 66 18.97 -9.07 -2.51
C ALA A 66 17.64 -9.81 -2.34
N TRP A 67 17.15 -9.92 -1.10
CA TRP A 67 15.83 -10.53 -0.84
C TRP A 67 14.69 -9.74 -1.45
N THR A 68 14.74 -8.40 -1.37
CA THR A 68 13.71 -7.53 -1.96
C THR A 68 13.63 -7.72 -3.47
N MET A 69 14.78 -7.78 -4.16
CA MET A 69 14.83 -7.98 -5.61
C MET A 69 14.32 -9.37 -6.02
N ASN A 70 14.67 -10.41 -5.26
CA ASN A 70 14.18 -11.77 -5.51
C ASN A 70 12.65 -11.86 -5.36
N GLU A 71 12.10 -11.27 -4.29
CA GLU A 71 10.65 -11.23 -4.07
C GLU A 71 9.94 -10.37 -5.11
N PHE A 72 10.52 -9.23 -5.48
CA PHE A 72 9.98 -8.37 -6.54
C PHE A 72 9.88 -9.14 -7.86
N GLU A 73 10.95 -9.83 -8.28
CA GLU A 73 10.95 -10.66 -9.48
C GLU A 73 9.90 -11.78 -9.38
N TYR A 74 9.76 -12.42 -8.22
CA TYR A 74 8.72 -13.43 -8.01
C TYR A 74 7.32 -12.86 -8.22
N PHE A 75 7.00 -11.71 -7.64
CA PHE A 75 5.68 -11.08 -7.77
C PHE A 75 5.39 -10.60 -9.20
N VAL A 76 6.38 -10.03 -9.89
CA VAL A 76 6.27 -9.67 -11.32
C VAL A 76 5.98 -10.93 -12.15
N ASN A 77 6.72 -12.01 -11.92
CA ASN A 77 6.49 -13.28 -12.60
C ASN A 77 5.08 -13.85 -12.35
N VAL A 78 4.57 -13.76 -11.12
CA VAL A 78 3.20 -14.18 -10.81
C VAL A 78 2.20 -13.35 -11.62
N PHE A 79 2.36 -12.02 -11.65
CA PHE A 79 1.46 -11.15 -12.38
C PHE A 79 1.50 -11.41 -13.89
N GLU A 80 2.69 -11.51 -14.50
CA GLU A 80 2.85 -11.73 -15.93
C GLU A 80 2.36 -13.11 -16.39
N LYS A 81 2.64 -14.16 -15.61
CA LYS A 81 2.37 -15.56 -16.02
C LYS A 81 1.01 -16.08 -15.58
N LYS A 82 0.53 -15.65 -14.42
CA LYS A 82 -0.73 -16.13 -13.82
C LYS A 82 -1.84 -15.08 -13.81
N GLY A 83 -1.50 -13.83 -14.14
CA GLY A 83 -2.45 -12.73 -14.23
C GLY A 83 -2.79 -12.09 -12.88
N ARG A 84 -3.54 -10.99 -12.99
CA ARG A 84 -3.95 -10.13 -11.87
C ARG A 84 -4.67 -10.86 -10.74
N ALA A 85 -5.53 -11.82 -11.05
CA ALA A 85 -6.32 -12.52 -10.04
C ALA A 85 -5.43 -13.29 -9.04
N GLU A 86 -4.40 -14.00 -9.52
CA GLU A 86 -3.46 -14.71 -8.63
C GLU A 86 -2.54 -13.75 -7.89
N PHE A 87 -2.11 -12.67 -8.54
CA PHE A 87 -1.34 -11.61 -7.88
C PHE A 87 -2.13 -10.97 -6.72
N LEU A 88 -3.40 -10.63 -6.93
CA LEU A 88 -4.24 -9.99 -5.90
C LEU A 88 -4.45 -10.90 -4.68
N LYS A 89 -4.50 -12.22 -4.84
CA LYS A 89 -4.56 -13.14 -3.69
C LYS A 89 -3.33 -13.01 -2.79
N LEU A 90 -2.14 -12.91 -3.39
CA LEU A 90 -0.90 -12.70 -2.64
C LEU A 90 -0.85 -11.30 -2.05
N TYR A 91 -1.26 -10.29 -2.81
CA TYR A 91 -1.32 -8.91 -2.36
C TYR A 91 -2.22 -8.74 -1.14
N TYR A 92 -3.43 -9.32 -1.16
CA TYR A 92 -4.37 -9.25 -0.04
C TYR A 92 -3.95 -10.05 1.20
N ARG A 93 -2.97 -10.95 1.08
CA ARG A 93 -2.37 -11.61 2.25
C ARG A 93 -1.60 -10.64 3.14
N PHE A 94 -1.01 -9.60 2.56
CA PHE A 94 -0.22 -8.59 3.27
C PHE A 94 -0.94 -7.23 3.37
N TRP A 95 -2.09 -7.11 2.74
CA TRP A 95 -2.93 -5.90 2.75
C TRP A 95 -3.53 -5.66 4.13
N MET A 96 -3.35 -4.44 4.65
CA MET A 96 -3.84 -4.08 5.97
C MET A 96 -5.30 -3.58 5.96
N HIS A 97 -5.90 -3.25 4.83
CA HIS A 97 -7.22 -2.60 4.84
C HIS A 97 -8.42 -3.55 4.68
N SER A 98 -8.20 -4.86 4.87
CA SER A 98 -9.27 -5.86 4.71
C SER A 98 -10.39 -5.58 5.71
N HIS A 99 -11.59 -5.30 5.20
CA HIS A 99 -12.81 -5.01 5.97
C HIS A 99 -12.72 -3.78 6.89
N GLU A 100 -11.79 -2.87 6.62
CA GLU A 100 -11.65 -1.64 7.40
C GLU A 100 -12.85 -0.72 7.13
N GLU A 101 -13.53 -0.29 8.20
CA GLU A 101 -14.57 0.75 8.13
C GLU A 101 -13.89 2.11 8.14
N VAL A 102 -14.12 2.90 7.11
CA VAL A 102 -13.54 4.23 6.93
C VAL A 102 -14.64 5.24 6.64
N GLN A 103 -14.36 6.52 6.90
CA GLN A 103 -15.25 7.62 6.57
C GLN A 103 -14.74 8.32 5.31
N ILE A 104 -15.60 8.54 4.33
CA ILE A 104 -15.31 9.40 3.18
C ILE A 104 -15.90 10.77 3.44
N LEU A 105 -15.10 11.82 3.28
CA LEU A 105 -15.56 13.20 3.29
C LEU A 105 -15.84 13.65 1.85
N HIS A 106 -17.11 13.89 1.53
CA HIS A 106 -17.51 14.37 0.20
C HIS A 106 -17.41 15.90 0.14
N SER A 107 -16.43 16.43 -0.60
CA SER A 107 -16.25 17.88 -0.79
C SER A 107 -17.44 18.51 -1.52
N GLU A 108 -17.98 17.84 -2.53
CA GLU A 108 -19.09 18.34 -3.36
C GLU A 108 -20.43 18.44 -2.60
N ASN A 109 -20.60 17.68 -1.50
CA ASN A 109 -21.84 17.61 -0.74
C ASN A 109 -21.77 18.39 0.59
N GLY A 110 -21.03 19.50 0.63
CA GLY A 110 -20.93 20.34 1.82
C GLY A 110 -20.22 19.66 3.00
N GLY A 111 -19.31 18.73 2.74
CA GLY A 111 -18.54 18.03 3.78
C GLY A 111 -19.30 16.90 4.47
N ARG A 112 -20.29 16.29 3.79
CA ARG A 112 -20.96 15.10 4.32
C ARG A 112 -19.94 13.98 4.53
N ARG A 113 -20.01 13.36 5.71
CA ARG A 113 -19.25 12.15 6.04
C ARG A 113 -20.11 10.94 5.75
N GLU A 114 -19.57 9.99 4.99
CA GLU A 114 -20.22 8.72 4.71
C GLU A 114 -19.35 7.58 5.23
N LYS A 115 -19.97 6.62 5.93
CA LYS A 115 -19.28 5.41 6.38
C LYS A 115 -19.27 4.36 5.29
N VAL A 116 -18.08 3.88 4.95
CA VAL A 116 -17.88 2.84 3.94
C VAL A 116 -16.99 1.73 4.49
N VAL A 117 -17.06 0.54 3.87
CA VAL A 117 -16.20 -0.61 4.17
C VAL A 117 -15.33 -0.89 2.96
N ILE A 118 -14.03 -0.99 3.17
CA ILE A 118 -13.07 -1.34 2.11
C ILE A 118 -13.30 -2.77 1.65
N ARG A 119 -13.42 -2.96 0.33
CA ARG A 119 -13.66 -4.26 -0.33
C ARG A 119 -12.42 -4.79 -1.04
N GLY A 120 -11.59 -3.90 -1.59
CA GLY A 120 -10.38 -4.28 -2.30
C GLY A 120 -10.01 -3.25 -3.35
N LEU A 121 -9.60 -3.73 -4.52
CA LEU A 121 -9.18 -2.93 -5.65
C LEU A 121 -10.01 -3.29 -6.89
N ASP A 122 -10.48 -2.27 -7.60
CA ASP A 122 -11.19 -2.43 -8.88
C ASP A 122 -10.23 -2.81 -10.02
N GLU A 123 -10.77 -2.95 -11.23
CA GLU A 123 -9.99 -3.38 -12.40
C GLU A 123 -8.84 -2.47 -12.84
N TYR A 124 -8.90 -1.21 -12.45
CA TYR A 124 -7.90 -0.18 -12.73
C TYR A 124 -6.94 0.02 -11.55
N GLY A 125 -7.21 -0.61 -10.40
CA GLY A 125 -6.40 -0.49 -9.18
C GLY A 125 -6.89 0.60 -8.23
N TYR A 126 -8.07 1.17 -8.44
CA TYR A 126 -8.70 2.09 -7.50
C TYR A 126 -9.29 1.36 -6.29
N LEU A 127 -9.37 2.05 -5.16
CA LEU A 127 -9.89 1.48 -3.92
C LEU A 127 -11.41 1.30 -4.04
N GLU A 128 -11.87 0.05 -4.03
CA GLU A 128 -13.29 -0.29 -4.05
C GLU A 128 -13.84 -0.31 -2.62
N VAL A 129 -14.93 0.42 -2.39
CA VAL A 129 -15.59 0.52 -1.07
C VAL A 129 -17.09 0.31 -1.19
N ARG A 130 -17.71 -0.11 -0.08
CA ARG A 130 -19.17 -0.30 0.03
C ARG A 130 -19.77 0.62 1.08
N SER A 131 -20.75 1.44 0.70
CA SER A 131 -21.51 2.27 1.63
C SER A 131 -22.24 1.44 2.68
N LYS A 132 -22.15 1.84 3.96
CA LYS A 132 -22.98 1.23 5.02
C LYS A 132 -24.40 1.76 5.05
N GLU A 133 -24.65 2.93 4.44
CA GLU A 133 -25.96 3.55 4.40
C GLU A 133 -26.80 3.00 3.24
N THR A 134 -26.24 2.98 2.04
CA THR A 134 -26.97 2.59 0.82
C THR A 134 -26.65 1.18 0.36
N GLY A 135 -25.56 0.59 0.85
CA GLY A 135 -25.05 -0.70 0.36
C GLY A 135 -24.37 -0.63 -1.01
N GLN A 136 -24.33 0.55 -1.64
CA GLN A 136 -23.75 0.78 -2.96
C GLN A 136 -22.23 0.59 -2.96
N ILE A 137 -21.71 0.05 -4.05
CA ILE A 137 -20.27 -0.07 -4.30
C ILE A 137 -19.81 1.15 -5.11
N MET A 138 -18.69 1.74 -4.72
CA MET A 138 -18.08 2.88 -5.38
C MET A 138 -16.56 2.79 -5.34
N ASN A 139 -15.89 3.49 -6.25
CA ASN A 139 -14.43 3.53 -6.34
C ASN A 139 -13.92 4.88 -5.85
N VAL A 140 -12.87 4.85 -5.04
CA VAL A 140 -12.16 6.05 -4.57
C VAL A 140 -10.92 6.24 -5.44
N MET A 141 -10.94 7.30 -6.24
CA MET A 141 -9.82 7.69 -7.10
C MET A 141 -8.75 8.44 -6.30
N ASP A 142 -7.52 8.44 -6.83
CA ASP A 142 -6.34 9.13 -6.29
C ASP A 142 -6.20 10.59 -6.75
N ASP A 143 -7.16 11.07 -7.55
CA ASP A 143 -7.23 12.39 -8.19
C ASP A 143 -7.44 13.58 -7.24
N GLY A 144 -7.36 13.32 -5.94
CA GLY A 144 -7.59 14.31 -4.92
C GLY A 144 -7.68 13.69 -3.54
N ASN A 145 -7.93 12.39 -3.38
CA ASN A 145 -8.15 11.83 -2.04
C ASN A 145 -6.83 11.48 -1.30
N THR A 146 -6.81 11.75 0.00
CA THR A 146 -5.79 11.31 0.96
C THR A 146 -6.46 10.45 2.01
N PHE A 147 -5.92 9.26 2.27
CA PHE A 147 -6.38 8.41 3.36
C PHE A 147 -5.58 8.69 4.64
N ASP A 148 -6.25 9.07 5.71
CA ASP A 148 -5.73 9.14 7.08
C ASP A 148 -6.05 7.84 7.82
N LEU A 149 -5.03 7.02 8.02
CA LEU A 149 -5.13 5.72 8.67
C LEU A 149 -5.47 5.84 10.16
N PHE A 150 -4.90 6.85 10.84
CA PHE A 150 -5.07 6.98 12.30
C PHE A 150 -6.50 7.38 12.65
N HIS A 151 -7.18 8.07 11.74
CA HIS A 151 -8.56 8.48 11.91
C HIS A 151 -9.55 7.67 11.06
N GLY A 152 -9.07 6.72 10.26
CA GLY A 152 -9.90 5.95 9.32
C GLY A 152 -10.69 6.85 8.37
N LEU A 153 -10.07 7.91 7.84
CA LEU A 153 -10.75 8.99 7.12
C LEU A 153 -10.13 9.20 5.73
N ILE A 154 -10.95 9.20 4.68
CA ILE A 154 -10.56 9.59 3.32
C ILE A 154 -11.02 11.03 3.11
N VAL A 155 -10.06 11.94 2.86
CA VAL A 155 -10.31 13.36 2.65
C VAL A 155 -9.86 13.78 1.25
N PRO A 156 -10.62 14.63 0.53
CA PRO A 156 -10.12 15.36 -0.62
C PRO A 156 -8.95 16.28 -0.20
N LYS A 157 -7.98 16.44 -1.09
CA LYS A 157 -6.83 17.35 -1.00
C LYS A 157 -7.26 18.78 -1.26
#